data_AF-A0A7Y4MVS3-F1
#
_entry.id   AF-A0A7Y4MVS3-F1
#
_cell.length_a   1.000
_cell.length_b   1.000
_cell.length_c   1.000
_cell.angle_alpha   90.00
_cell.angle_beta   90.00
_cell.angle_gamma   90.00
#
_symmetry.space_group_name_H-M   'P 1'
#
loop_
_entity.id
_entity.type
_entity.pdbx_description
1 polymer ?
#
loop_
_entity_poly.entity_id
_entity_poly.type
_entity_poly.pdbx_seq_one_letter_code
_entity_poly.pdbx_strand_id
1 'polypeptide(L)'
;QVRNIAEVTTAVAKGDLSKKITVDAKGEVLELKNTINTMVDQLSSFASEVTRVAKEVGTEGKLGGQAIVRGVGGTWKDLTDNVNSMASNLTSQVRNIAEVTMAVARGDLSKKITVDVRGEILELKNTINTMVDQLSSFASEVTRVAREVGTEGKLGGQAVVRGVGGTWKDLTDNVNSMASNLTSQVRNIAEVTTAVANGDLSKKITVDVRGEILELKNTINTMVDQLNSFASEVTRVAREVGT
;
A
#
# COMPACT_ATOMS: atom_id res chain seq x y z
N GLN A 1 20.79 -7.94 62.92
CA GLN A 1 21.05 -7.03 61.78
C GLN A 1 21.40 -7.82 60.51
N VAL A 2 22.50 -8.59 60.49
CA VAL A 2 22.97 -9.34 59.29
C VAL A 2 21.94 -10.32 58.71
N ARG A 3 21.16 -11.02 59.56
CA ARG A 3 20.13 -11.97 59.11
C ARG A 3 19.05 -11.35 58.21
N ASN A 4 18.63 -10.12 58.53
CA ASN A 4 17.62 -9.41 57.73
C ASN A 4 18.20 -8.88 56.41
N ILE A 5 19.47 -8.46 56.42
CA ILE A 5 20.20 -8.11 55.19
C ILE A 5 20.25 -9.32 54.26
N ALA A 6 20.67 -10.49 54.78
CA ALA A 6 20.74 -11.73 54.01
C ALA A 6 19.38 -12.17 53.45
N GLU A 7 18.31 -11.99 54.23
CA GLU A 7 16.95 -12.28 53.79
C GLU A 7 16.52 -11.37 52.63
N VAL A 8 16.74 -10.06 52.74
CA VAL A 8 16.39 -9.08 51.69
C VAL A 8 17.22 -9.31 50.44
N THR A 9 18.54 -9.52 50.56
CA THR A 9 19.38 -9.81 49.39
C THR A 9 19.02 -11.14 48.74
N THR A 10 18.59 -12.15 49.52
CA THR A 10 18.07 -13.42 48.98
C THR A 10 16.74 -13.22 48.26
N ALA A 11 15.85 -12.37 48.78
CA ALA A 11 14.58 -12.03 48.14
C ALA A 11 14.81 -11.32 46.81
N VAL A 12 15.69 -10.32 46.78
CA VAL A 12 16.10 -9.58 45.58
C VAL A 12 16.71 -10.52 44.53
N ALA A 13 17.59 -11.44 44.96
CA ALA A 13 18.16 -12.45 44.06
C ALA A 13 17.11 -13.41 43.47
N LYS A 14 15.97 -13.60 44.14
CA LYS A 14 14.81 -14.36 43.64
C LYS A 14 13.80 -13.49 42.87
N GLY A 15 14.07 -12.21 42.67
CA GLY A 15 13.20 -11.27 41.98
C GLY A 15 12.11 -10.62 42.83
N ASP A 16 12.08 -10.86 44.15
CA ASP A 16 11.17 -10.15 45.06
C ASP A 16 11.78 -8.81 45.49
N LEU A 17 11.38 -7.76 44.77
CA LEU A 17 11.81 -6.38 44.98
C LEU A 17 10.92 -5.61 45.98
N SER A 18 9.97 -6.29 46.65
CA SER A 18 9.09 -5.68 47.65
C SER A 18 9.73 -5.60 49.04
N LYS A 19 10.80 -6.37 49.28
CA LYS A 19 11.44 -6.50 50.60
C LYS A 19 12.44 -5.37 50.85
N LYS A 20 12.45 -4.87 52.08
CA LYS A 20 13.37 -3.83 52.56
C LYS A 20 14.03 -4.25 53.86
N ILE A 21 15.24 -3.77 54.08
CA ILE A 21 15.91 -3.89 55.37
C ILE A 21 15.25 -2.88 56.31
N THR A 22 14.57 -3.37 57.34
CA THR A 22 13.83 -2.52 58.29
C THR A 22 14.52 -2.41 59.65
N VAL A 23 15.39 -3.36 60.00
CA VAL A 23 16.09 -3.41 61.29
C VAL A 23 16.87 -2.14 61.60
N ASP A 24 16.87 -1.73 62.87
CA ASP A 24 17.67 -0.60 63.35
C ASP A 24 19.17 -0.93 63.28
N ALA A 25 19.92 -0.03 62.67
CA ALA A 25 21.35 -0.13 62.42
C ALA A 25 22.04 1.20 62.71
N LYS A 26 23.33 1.15 63.07
CA LYS A 26 24.17 2.33 63.32
C LYS A 26 25.52 2.13 62.62
N GLY A 27 26.23 3.24 62.37
CA GLY A 27 27.54 3.22 61.70
C GLY A 27 27.47 2.59 60.32
N GLU A 28 28.48 1.80 59.97
CA GLU A 28 28.63 1.16 58.65
C GLU A 28 27.44 0.27 58.26
N VAL A 29 26.77 -0.36 59.24
CA VAL A 29 25.60 -1.21 58.97
C VAL A 29 24.39 -0.37 58.53
N LEU A 30 24.28 0.88 59.00
CA LEU A 30 23.25 1.82 58.56
C LEU A 30 23.51 2.27 57.11
N GLU A 31 24.77 2.55 56.78
CA GLU A 31 25.17 2.91 55.42
C GLU A 31 24.92 1.76 54.43
N LEU A 32 25.25 0.53 54.82
CA LEU A 32 24.95 -0.67 54.05
C LEU A 32 23.44 -0.87 53.86
N LYS A 33 22.65 -0.72 54.94
CA LYS A 33 21.18 -0.77 54.89
C LYS A 33 20.62 0.23 53.86
N ASN A 34 21.07 1.48 53.93
CA ASN A 34 20.61 2.54 53.04
C ASN A 34 21.00 2.28 51.58
N THR A 35 22.23 1.82 51.35
CA THR A 35 22.73 1.46 50.03
C THR A 35 21.92 0.32 49.41
N ILE A 36 21.71 -0.77 50.14
CA ILE A 36 20.91 -1.91 49.66
C ILE A 36 19.46 -1.49 49.44
N ASN A 37 18.84 -0.76 50.37
CA ASN A 37 17.47 -0.30 50.19
C ASN A 37 17.32 0.58 48.95
N THR A 38 18.27 1.50 48.70
CA THR A 38 18.29 2.35 47.49
C THR A 38 18.43 1.51 46.23
N MET A 39 19.30 0.49 46.23
CA MET A 39 19.43 -0.46 45.11
C MET A 39 18.09 -1.17 44.85
N VAL A 40 17.39 -1.62 45.89
CA VAL A 40 16.07 -2.27 45.75
C VAL A 40 15.03 -1.30 45.18
N ASP A 41 15.03 -0.02 45.57
CA ASP A 41 14.12 0.99 45.01
C ASP A 41 14.37 1.20 43.51
N GLN A 42 15.64 1.34 43.12
CA GLN A 42 16.02 1.51 41.71
C GLN A 42 15.63 0.29 40.87
N LEU A 43 15.91 -0.93 41.37
CA LEU A 43 15.51 -2.18 40.72
C LEU A 43 13.99 -2.28 40.56
N SER A 44 13.24 -1.99 41.61
CA SER A 44 11.78 -2.07 41.61
C SER A 44 11.16 -1.06 40.64
N SER A 45 11.65 0.18 40.66
CA SER A 45 11.20 1.22 39.74
C SER A 45 11.53 0.88 38.28
N PHE A 46 12.73 0.38 38.00
CA PHE A 46 13.11 -0.04 36.65
C PHE A 46 12.26 -1.21 36.15
N ALA A 47 12.08 -2.25 36.96
CA ALA A 47 11.25 -3.41 36.60
C ALA A 47 9.80 -3.01 36.31
N SER A 48 9.22 -2.12 37.12
CA SER A 48 7.87 -1.61 36.91
C SER A 48 7.76 -0.81 35.60
N GLU A 49 8.71 0.08 35.33
CA GLU A 49 8.71 0.91 34.12
C GLU A 49 8.94 0.11 32.85
N VAL A 50 9.87 -0.84 32.86
CA VAL A 50 10.09 -1.74 31.70
C VAL A 50 8.85 -2.58 31.44
N THR A 51 8.22 -3.13 32.48
CA THR A 51 6.97 -3.90 32.33
C THR A 51 5.86 -3.04 31.73
N ARG A 52 5.72 -1.78 32.19
CA ARG A 52 4.73 -0.84 31.67
C ARG A 52 4.97 -0.51 30.20
N VAL A 53 6.19 -0.12 29.83
CA VAL A 53 6.55 0.23 28.45
C VAL A 53 6.39 -0.96 27.51
N ALA A 54 6.82 -2.15 27.94
CA ALA A 54 6.64 -3.38 27.17
C ALA A 54 5.17 -3.68 26.90
N LYS A 55 4.31 -3.48 27.91
CA LYS A 55 2.85 -3.66 27.75
C LYS A 55 2.25 -2.59 26.83
N GLU A 56 2.57 -1.32 27.04
CA GLU A 56 2.01 -0.21 26.26
C GLU A 56 2.42 -0.30 24.78
N VAL A 57 3.72 -0.40 24.50
CA VAL A 57 4.24 -0.37 23.13
C VAL A 57 4.12 -1.73 22.45
N GLY A 58 4.40 -2.82 23.18
CA GLY A 58 4.46 -4.17 22.61
C GLY A 58 3.12 -4.92 22.58
N THR A 59 2.17 -4.60 23.46
CA THR A 59 0.89 -5.33 23.56
C THR A 59 -0.32 -4.45 23.24
N GLU A 60 -0.38 -3.25 23.82
CA GLU A 60 -1.53 -2.35 23.67
C GLU A 60 -1.44 -1.47 22.41
N GLY A 61 -0.28 -1.44 21.74
CA GLY A 61 -0.04 -0.61 20.56
C GLY A 61 -0.04 0.90 20.85
N LYS A 62 0.11 1.30 22.13
CA LYS A 62 0.25 2.69 22.55
C LYS A 62 1.68 3.15 22.29
N LEU A 63 1.91 3.57 21.05
CA LEU A 63 3.23 4.00 20.57
C LEU A 63 3.65 5.33 21.21
N GLY A 64 4.89 5.40 21.71
CA GLY A 64 5.49 6.58 22.34
C GLY A 64 5.71 6.47 23.84
N GLY A 65 5.37 5.33 24.46
CA GLY A 65 5.71 5.05 25.85
C GLY A 65 7.22 5.02 26.08
N GLN A 66 7.67 5.69 27.14
CA GLN A 66 9.07 5.73 27.58
C GLN A 66 9.14 5.42 29.08
N ALA A 67 10.18 4.71 29.49
CA ALA A 67 10.51 4.40 30.87
C ALA A 67 11.12 5.62 31.55
N ILE A 68 10.59 5.98 32.71
CA ILE A 68 11.06 7.11 33.52
C ILE A 68 11.48 6.57 34.90
N VAL A 69 12.76 6.28 35.05
CA VAL A 69 13.32 5.81 36.33
C VAL A 69 14.08 6.95 36.98
N ARG A 70 13.64 7.38 38.18
CA ARG A 70 14.26 8.51 38.89
C ARG A 70 15.52 8.08 39.63
N GLY A 71 16.52 8.96 39.68
CA GLY A 71 17.72 8.76 40.50
C GLY A 71 18.65 7.64 40.01
N VAL A 72 18.54 7.21 38.75
CA VAL A 72 19.45 6.24 38.15
C VAL A 72 20.66 6.91 37.52
N GLY A 73 21.83 6.31 37.73
CA GLY A 73 23.10 6.68 37.11
C GLY A 73 23.89 5.42 36.72
N GLY A 74 24.99 5.59 35.99
CA GLY A 74 25.78 4.47 35.48
C GLY A 74 24.93 3.50 34.65
N THR A 75 25.17 2.20 34.83
CA THR A 75 24.51 1.13 34.06
C THR A 75 22.99 1.19 34.08
N TRP A 76 22.36 1.65 35.17
CA TRP A 76 20.90 1.76 35.25
C TRP A 76 20.33 2.81 34.30
N LYS A 77 21.06 3.91 34.13
CA LYS A 77 20.72 4.95 33.17
C LYS A 77 20.87 4.40 31.75
N ASP A 78 21.99 3.73 31.46
CA ASP A 78 22.25 3.15 30.14
C ASP A 78 21.16 2.14 29.75
N LEU A 79 20.73 1.28 30.68
CA LEU A 79 19.62 0.34 30.44
C LEU A 79 18.29 1.05 30.17
N THR A 80 17.99 2.10 30.92
CA THR A 80 16.76 2.91 30.72
C THR A 80 16.79 3.60 29.35
N ASP A 81 17.92 4.19 28.99
CA ASP A 81 18.12 4.89 27.72
C ASP A 81 18.05 3.90 26.53
N ASN A 82 18.55 2.68 26.69
CA ASN A 82 18.43 1.61 25.68
C ASN A 82 16.98 1.15 25.48
N VAL A 83 16.21 0.92 26.55
CA VAL A 83 14.78 0.57 26.45
C VAL A 83 14.00 1.69 25.76
N ASN A 84 14.28 2.94 26.12
CA ASN A 84 13.66 4.11 25.50
C ASN A 84 14.02 4.26 24.02
N SER A 85 15.27 3.99 23.66
CA SER A 85 15.71 4.00 22.25
C SER A 85 14.99 2.92 21.45
N MET A 86 14.85 1.72 22.00
CA MET A 86 14.10 0.62 21.37
C MET A 86 12.63 0.99 21.17
N ALA A 87 11.95 1.48 22.22
CA ALA A 87 10.54 1.87 22.15
C ALA A 87 10.30 3.04 21.18
N SER A 88 11.20 4.03 21.15
CA SER A 88 11.14 5.17 20.24
C SER A 88 11.36 4.77 18.77
N ASN A 89 12.34 3.90 18.52
CA ASN A 89 12.61 3.38 17.17
C ASN A 89 11.40 2.59 16.65
N LEU A 90 10.86 1.66 17.43
CA LEU A 90 9.69 0.89 17.02
C LEU A 90 8.47 1.79 16.80
N THR A 91 8.25 2.75 17.71
CA THR A 91 7.16 3.73 17.60
C THR A 91 7.24 4.54 16.30
N SER A 92 8.40 5.11 15.99
CA SER A 92 8.57 5.95 14.81
C SER A 92 8.42 5.15 13.51
N GLN A 93 8.98 3.94 13.48
CA GLN A 93 8.90 3.03 12.35
C GLN A 93 7.46 2.59 12.06
N VAL A 94 6.75 2.08 13.07
CA VAL A 94 5.37 1.61 12.91
C VAL A 94 4.43 2.77 12.57
N ARG A 95 4.60 3.94 13.18
CA ARG A 95 3.77 5.11 12.90
C ARG A 95 3.94 5.61 11.47
N ASN A 96 5.16 5.62 10.93
CA ASN A 96 5.40 6.03 9.54
C ASN A 96 4.82 5.01 8.53
N ILE A 97 4.94 3.71 8.81
CA ILE A 97 4.29 2.66 8.03
C ILE A 97 2.77 2.82 8.04
N ALA A 98 2.17 3.08 9.21
CA ALA A 98 0.74 3.29 9.34
C ALA A 98 0.27 4.52 8.56
N GLU A 99 1.03 5.63 8.58
CA GLU A 99 0.70 6.83 7.82
C GLU A 99 0.63 6.55 6.31
N VAL A 100 1.64 5.87 5.76
CA VAL A 100 1.69 5.57 4.32
C VAL A 100 0.60 4.57 3.92
N THR A 101 0.36 3.53 4.72
CA THR A 101 -0.71 2.56 4.42
C THR A 101 -2.12 3.19 4.52
N MET A 102 -2.34 4.12 5.46
CA MET A 102 -3.57 4.92 5.52
C MET A 102 -3.71 5.86 4.32
N ALA A 103 -2.61 6.46 3.84
CA ALA A 103 -2.63 7.31 2.65
C ALA A 103 -3.02 6.49 1.41
N VAL A 104 -2.42 5.32 1.22
CA VAL A 104 -2.75 4.38 0.14
C VAL A 104 -4.22 3.97 0.20
N ALA A 105 -4.73 3.65 1.39
CA ALA A 105 -6.14 3.29 1.57
C ALA A 105 -7.11 4.43 1.20
N ARG A 106 -6.66 5.69 1.28
CA ARG A 106 -7.42 6.88 0.83
C ARG A 106 -7.16 7.24 -0.63
N GLY A 107 -6.36 6.46 -1.35
CA GLY A 107 -5.97 6.71 -2.74
C GLY A 107 -4.83 7.71 -2.93
N ASP A 108 -4.17 8.16 -1.87
CA ASP A 108 -2.96 8.97 -1.96
C ASP A 108 -1.73 8.08 -2.14
N LEU A 109 -1.32 7.91 -3.40
CA LEU A 109 -0.16 7.11 -3.81
C LEU A 109 1.13 7.95 -3.90
N SER A 110 1.10 9.21 -3.47
CA SER A 110 2.29 10.09 -3.47
C SER A 110 3.18 9.87 -2.24
N LYS A 111 2.64 9.22 -1.19
CA LYS A 111 3.32 9.02 0.09
C LYS A 111 4.20 7.78 0.06
N LYS A 112 5.40 7.90 0.62
CA LYS A 112 6.34 6.79 0.82
C LYS A 112 6.91 6.79 2.22
N ILE A 113 7.33 5.61 2.65
CA ILE A 113 8.09 5.46 3.88
C ILE A 113 9.50 6.00 3.61
N THR A 114 9.89 7.04 4.34
CA THR A 114 11.19 7.73 4.16
C THR A 114 12.15 7.52 5.32
N VAL A 115 11.65 7.13 6.49
CA VAL A 115 12.44 6.92 7.72
C VAL A 115 13.59 5.94 7.46
N ASP A 116 14.76 6.23 8.04
CA ASP A 116 15.93 5.34 7.98
C ASP A 116 15.69 4.11 8.87
N VAL A 117 15.81 2.94 8.28
CA VAL A 117 15.47 1.66 8.90
C VAL A 117 16.42 0.58 8.41
N ARG A 118 16.61 -0.46 9.22
CA ARG A 118 17.55 -1.55 8.96
C ARG A 118 16.89 -2.90 9.22
N GLY A 119 17.52 -3.96 8.73
CA GLY A 119 17.04 -5.34 8.93
C GLY A 119 15.64 -5.56 8.37
N GLU A 120 14.81 -6.29 9.10
CA GLU A 120 13.45 -6.66 8.70
C GLU A 120 12.55 -5.45 8.40
N ILE A 121 12.74 -4.33 9.13
CA ILE A 121 11.96 -3.11 8.89
C ILE A 121 12.35 -2.45 7.56
N LEU A 122 13.60 -2.59 7.11
CA LEU A 122 14.00 -2.13 5.78
C LEU A 122 13.36 -2.95 4.68
N GLU A 123 13.28 -4.27 4.84
CA GLU A 123 12.56 -5.14 3.91
C GLU A 123 11.08 -4.78 3.84
N LEU A 124 10.44 -4.53 4.99
CA LEU A 124 9.05 -4.08 5.05
C LEU A 124 8.86 -2.72 4.36
N LYS A 125 9.74 -1.74 4.64
CA LYS A 125 9.74 -0.43 3.97
C LYS A 125 9.83 -0.59 2.45
N ASN A 126 10.77 -1.39 1.96
CA ASN A 126 10.98 -1.59 0.54
C ASN A 126 9.79 -2.29 -0.11
N THR A 127 9.21 -3.28 0.56
CA THR A 127 8.02 -3.99 0.09
C THR A 127 6.82 -3.05 -0.05
N ILE A 128 6.53 -2.26 0.98
CA ILE A 128 5.43 -1.29 0.95
C ILE A 128 5.68 -0.22 -0.11
N ASN A 129 6.89 0.37 -0.17
CA ASN A 129 7.20 1.38 -1.17
C ASN A 129 7.10 0.85 -2.61
N THR A 130 7.50 -0.40 -2.85
CA THR A 130 7.34 -1.07 -4.15
C THR A 130 5.87 -1.28 -4.50
N MET A 131 5.04 -1.66 -3.51
CA MET A 131 3.60 -1.79 -3.70
C MET A 131 2.95 -0.43 -4.04
N VAL A 132 3.36 0.66 -3.38
CA VAL A 132 2.92 2.03 -3.71
C VAL A 132 3.33 2.41 -5.14
N ASP A 133 4.56 2.09 -5.56
CA ASP A 133 5.04 2.38 -6.91
C ASP A 133 4.26 1.63 -7.99
N GLN A 134 3.97 0.36 -7.76
CA GLN A 134 3.16 -0.47 -8.66
C GLN A 134 1.74 0.08 -8.78
N LEU A 135 1.10 0.42 -7.65
CA LEU A 135 -0.22 1.03 -7.62
C LEU A 135 -0.24 2.38 -8.36
N SER A 136 0.73 3.25 -8.10
CA SER A 136 0.81 4.57 -8.73
C SER A 136 1.01 4.46 -10.24
N SER A 137 1.89 3.55 -10.66
CA SER A 137 2.16 3.31 -12.09
C SER A 137 0.92 2.76 -12.79
N PHE A 138 0.24 1.79 -12.18
CA PHE A 138 -1.00 1.24 -12.72
C PHE A 138 -2.10 2.29 -12.83
N ALA A 139 -2.34 3.07 -11.77
CA ALA A 139 -3.35 4.13 -11.77
C ALA A 139 -3.09 5.18 -12.87
N SER A 140 -1.83 5.58 -13.04
CA SER A 140 -1.42 6.51 -14.10
C SER A 140 -1.68 5.92 -15.49
N GLU A 141 -1.26 4.67 -15.74
CA GLU A 141 -1.41 4.03 -17.05
C GLU A 141 -2.86 3.78 -17.43
N VAL A 142 -3.68 3.31 -16.48
CA VAL A 142 -5.12 3.12 -16.72
C VAL A 142 -5.80 4.45 -17.04
N THR A 143 -5.49 5.50 -16.28
CA THR A 143 -6.02 6.86 -16.54
C THR A 143 -5.61 7.35 -17.92
N ARG A 144 -4.34 7.13 -18.31
CA ARG A 144 -3.83 7.54 -19.62
C ARG A 144 -4.53 6.80 -20.76
N VAL A 145 -4.63 5.46 -20.68
CA VAL A 145 -5.29 4.65 -21.73
C VAL A 145 -6.78 4.95 -21.84
N ALA A 146 -7.47 5.12 -20.71
CA ALA A 146 -8.87 5.49 -20.70
C ALA A 146 -9.11 6.85 -21.38
N ARG A 147 -8.21 7.83 -21.14
CA ARG A 147 -8.26 9.13 -21.78
C ARG A 147 -7.94 9.03 -23.28
N GLU A 148 -6.86 8.36 -23.67
CA GLU A 148 -6.45 8.24 -25.07
C GLU A 148 -7.48 7.51 -25.91
N VAL A 149 -7.89 6.31 -25.50
CA VAL A 149 -8.80 5.45 -26.29
C VAL A 149 -10.24 5.89 -26.12
N GLY A 150 -10.67 6.21 -24.90
CA GLY A 150 -12.07 6.49 -24.58
C GLY A 150 -12.50 7.94 -24.77
N THR A 151 -11.59 8.92 -24.62
CA THR A 151 -11.94 10.35 -24.72
C THR A 151 -11.34 11.02 -25.96
N GLU A 152 -10.05 10.82 -26.23
CA GLU A 152 -9.36 11.47 -27.34
C GLU A 152 -9.53 10.72 -28.67
N GLY A 153 -10.06 9.50 -28.66
CA GLY A 153 -10.18 8.66 -29.85
C GLY A 153 -8.84 8.22 -30.45
N LYS A 154 -7.74 8.33 -29.70
CA LYS A 154 -6.41 7.83 -30.08
C LYS A 154 -6.37 6.32 -29.90
N LEU A 155 -6.87 5.62 -30.91
CA LEU A 155 -6.97 4.17 -30.90
C LEU A 155 -5.59 3.50 -30.96
N GLY A 156 -5.43 2.40 -30.21
CA GLY A 156 -4.19 1.62 -30.13
C GLY A 156 -3.33 1.91 -28.89
N GLY A 157 -3.77 2.79 -27.99
CA GLY A 157 -3.12 3.00 -26.70
C GLY A 157 -3.17 1.74 -25.82
N GLN A 158 -2.03 1.39 -25.23
CA GLN A 158 -1.88 0.26 -24.30
C GLN A 158 -1.17 0.70 -23.04
N ALA A 159 -1.59 0.16 -21.90
CA ALA A 159 -0.99 0.35 -20.59
C ALA A 159 0.30 -0.46 -20.49
N VAL A 160 1.37 0.18 -20.03
CA VAL A 160 2.66 -0.47 -19.81
C VAL A 160 3.11 -0.24 -18.37
N VAL A 161 2.78 -1.19 -17.51
CA VAL A 161 3.19 -1.16 -16.10
C VAL A 161 4.40 -2.08 -15.92
N ARG A 162 5.55 -1.53 -15.52
CA ARG A 162 6.79 -2.30 -15.34
C ARG A 162 6.81 -3.00 -14.00
N GLY A 163 7.41 -4.19 -13.96
CA GLY A 163 7.67 -4.91 -12.71
C GLY A 163 6.42 -5.46 -12.01
N VAL A 164 5.30 -5.58 -12.73
CA VAL A 164 4.07 -6.20 -12.21
C VAL A 164 4.02 -7.69 -12.52
N GLY A 165 3.55 -8.46 -11.54
CA GLY A 165 3.25 -9.89 -11.67
C GLY A 165 1.94 -10.23 -10.95
N GLY A 166 1.44 -11.45 -11.12
CA GLY A 166 0.17 -11.89 -10.53
C GLY A 166 -1.00 -10.97 -10.93
N THR A 167 -1.86 -10.64 -9.96
CA THR A 167 -3.08 -9.84 -10.18
C THR A 167 -2.82 -8.51 -10.89
N TRP A 168 -1.70 -7.85 -10.63
CA TRP A 168 -1.36 -6.57 -11.29
C TRP A 168 -1.13 -6.72 -12.79
N LYS A 169 -0.50 -7.83 -13.18
CA LYS A 169 -0.30 -8.17 -14.58
C LYS A 169 -1.64 -8.49 -15.24
N ASP A 170 -2.46 -9.31 -14.59
CA ASP A 170 -3.78 -9.69 -15.11
C ASP A 170 -4.67 -8.47 -15.35
N LEU A 171 -4.67 -7.50 -14.41
CA LEU A 171 -5.41 -6.25 -14.57
C LEU A 171 -4.89 -5.41 -15.75
N THR A 172 -3.57 -5.33 -15.92
CA THR A 172 -2.95 -4.60 -17.04
C THR A 172 -3.32 -5.25 -18.38
N ASP A 173 -3.25 -6.59 -18.46
CA ASP A 173 -3.57 -7.36 -19.66
C ASP A 173 -5.07 -7.25 -20.00
N ASN A 174 -5.96 -7.20 -19.00
CA ASN A 174 -7.39 -6.97 -19.20
C ASN A 174 -7.70 -5.57 -19.75
N VAL A 175 -7.08 -4.52 -19.22
CA VAL A 175 -7.22 -3.14 -19.75
C VAL A 175 -6.73 -3.06 -21.20
N ASN A 176 -5.60 -3.70 -21.50
CA ASN A 176 -5.06 -3.76 -22.86
C ASN A 176 -5.97 -4.52 -23.82
N SER A 177 -6.57 -5.63 -23.37
CA SER A 177 -7.53 -6.40 -24.15
C SER A 177 -8.78 -5.56 -24.48
N MET A 178 -9.30 -4.83 -23.50
CA MET A 178 -10.43 -3.91 -23.71
C MET A 178 -10.10 -2.80 -24.71
N ALA A 179 -8.96 -2.12 -24.53
CA ALA A 179 -8.50 -1.06 -25.41
C ALA A 179 -8.25 -1.54 -26.86
N SER A 180 -7.66 -2.73 -27.01
CA SER A 180 -7.42 -3.37 -28.31
C SER A 180 -8.73 -3.74 -29.02
N ASN A 181 -9.67 -4.34 -28.30
CA ASN A 181 -10.99 -4.70 -28.84
C ASN A 181 -11.74 -3.45 -29.33
N LEU A 182 -11.83 -2.40 -28.51
CA LEU A 182 -12.46 -1.14 -28.90
C LEU A 182 -11.77 -0.50 -30.11
N THR A 183 -10.43 -0.49 -30.11
CA THR A 183 -9.63 0.02 -31.23
C THR A 183 -9.95 -0.70 -32.53
N SER A 184 -9.94 -2.03 -32.52
CA SER A 184 -10.21 -2.86 -33.70
C SER A 184 -11.63 -2.62 -34.23
N GLN A 185 -12.61 -2.62 -33.32
CA GLN A 185 -14.03 -2.44 -33.65
C GLN A 185 -14.28 -1.08 -34.29
N VAL A 186 -13.80 0.01 -33.66
CA VAL A 186 -14.02 1.37 -34.16
C VAL A 186 -13.27 1.62 -35.47
N ARG A 187 -12.03 1.10 -35.63
CA ARG A 187 -11.30 1.23 -36.91
C ARG A 187 -12.02 0.52 -38.06
N ASN A 188 -12.55 -0.68 -37.83
CA ASN A 188 -13.25 -1.41 -38.88
C ASN A 188 -14.55 -0.69 -39.30
N ILE A 189 -15.29 -0.13 -38.33
CA ILE A 189 -16.45 0.72 -38.61
C ILE A 189 -16.04 1.96 -39.41
N ALA A 190 -14.98 2.65 -39.00
CA ALA A 190 -14.48 3.85 -39.69
C ALA A 190 -14.05 3.54 -41.14
N GLU A 191 -13.37 2.42 -41.37
CA GLU A 191 -12.96 1.99 -42.71
C GLU A 191 -14.17 1.76 -43.62
N VAL A 192 -15.16 1.00 -43.17
CA VAL A 192 -16.35 0.67 -43.97
C VAL A 192 -17.20 1.92 -44.23
N THR A 193 -17.42 2.76 -43.22
CA THR A 193 -18.19 4.00 -43.39
C THR A 193 -17.50 4.99 -44.31
N THR A 194 -16.15 5.07 -44.27
CA THR A 194 -15.37 5.88 -45.21
C THR A 194 -15.45 5.34 -46.64
N ALA A 195 -15.38 4.02 -46.83
CA ALA A 195 -15.53 3.40 -48.14
C ALA A 195 -16.92 3.69 -48.75
N VAL A 196 -17.97 3.54 -47.95
CA VAL A 196 -19.36 3.86 -48.33
C VAL A 196 -19.50 5.34 -48.73
N ALA A 197 -18.92 6.26 -47.95
CA ALA A 197 -18.92 7.68 -48.27
C ALA A 197 -18.21 8.02 -49.59
N ASN A 198 -17.18 7.24 -49.95
CA ASN A 198 -16.47 7.34 -51.23
C ASN A 198 -17.14 6.56 -52.37
N GLY A 199 -18.32 5.97 -52.14
CA GLY A 199 -19.09 5.23 -53.13
C GLY A 199 -18.70 3.76 -53.30
N ASP A 200 -17.77 3.22 -52.50
CA ASP A 200 -17.46 1.79 -52.47
C ASP A 200 -18.41 1.05 -51.52
N LEU A 201 -19.51 0.56 -52.09
CA LEU A 201 -20.53 -0.21 -51.38
C LEU A 201 -20.23 -1.72 -51.34
N SER A 202 -19.03 -2.14 -51.79
CA SER A 202 -18.60 -3.54 -51.70
C SER A 202 -18.08 -3.92 -50.32
N LYS A 203 -17.75 -2.93 -49.48
CA LYS A 203 -17.18 -3.11 -48.14
C LYS A 203 -18.26 -3.36 -47.09
N LYS A 204 -18.00 -4.32 -46.21
CA LYS A 204 -18.83 -4.61 -45.03
C LYS A 204 -17.97 -4.76 -43.79
N ILE A 205 -18.58 -4.50 -42.64
CA ILE A 205 -17.96 -4.79 -41.34
C ILE A 205 -17.96 -6.31 -41.17
N THR A 206 -16.78 -6.90 -41.00
CA THR A 206 -16.60 -8.36 -40.89
C THR A 206 -16.12 -8.82 -39.53
N VAL A 207 -15.56 -7.92 -38.71
CA VAL A 207 -15.01 -8.23 -37.39
C VAL A 207 -16.03 -8.94 -36.49
N ASP A 208 -15.58 -9.94 -35.72
CA ASP A 208 -16.43 -10.66 -34.75
C ASP A 208 -16.67 -9.77 -33.53
N VAL A 209 -17.95 -9.49 -33.26
CA VAL A 209 -18.41 -8.53 -32.26
C VAL A 209 -19.66 -9.05 -31.58
N ARG A 210 -19.89 -8.59 -30.35
CA ARG A 210 -21.01 -9.03 -29.51
C ARG A 210 -21.70 -7.80 -28.88
N GLY A 211 -22.90 -8.01 -28.37
CA GLY A 211 -23.68 -6.96 -27.69
C GLY A 211 -23.99 -5.77 -28.59
N GLU A 212 -23.94 -4.56 -28.04
CA GLU A 212 -24.29 -3.32 -28.74
C GLU A 212 -23.46 -3.07 -30.01
N ILE A 213 -22.19 -3.53 -30.03
CA ILE A 213 -21.33 -3.41 -31.21
C ILE A 213 -21.79 -4.33 -32.35
N LEU A 214 -22.38 -5.49 -32.03
CA LEU A 214 -22.98 -6.37 -33.04
C LEU A 214 -24.23 -5.75 -33.67
N GLU A 215 -25.06 -5.11 -32.86
CA GLU A 215 -26.23 -4.37 -33.36
C GLU A 215 -25.78 -3.25 -34.30
N LEU A 216 -24.78 -2.45 -33.90
CA LEU A 216 -24.21 -1.40 -34.73
C LEU A 216 -23.64 -1.94 -36.06
N LYS A 217 -22.89 -3.05 -36.00
CA LYS A 217 -22.37 -3.75 -37.19
C LYS A 217 -23.51 -4.12 -38.15
N ASN A 218 -24.57 -4.73 -37.62
CA ASN A 218 -25.71 -5.16 -38.43
C ASN A 218 -26.43 -3.97 -39.06
N THR A 219 -26.71 -2.92 -38.29
CA THR A 219 -27.34 -1.68 -38.78
C THR A 219 -26.53 -1.06 -39.91
N ILE A 220 -25.20 -0.91 -39.75
CA ILE A 220 -24.34 -0.34 -40.79
C ILE A 220 -24.34 -1.24 -42.03
N ASN A 221 -24.16 -2.56 -41.88
CA ASN A 221 -24.16 -3.47 -43.02
C ASN A 221 -25.50 -3.47 -43.79
N THR A 222 -26.64 -3.39 -43.09
CA THR A 222 -27.95 -3.24 -43.73
C THR A 222 -28.07 -1.92 -44.49
N MET A 223 -27.54 -0.82 -43.93
CA MET A 223 -27.50 0.47 -44.63
C MET A 223 -26.66 0.40 -45.92
N VAL A 224 -25.51 -0.27 -45.90
CA VAL A 224 -24.70 -0.51 -47.11
C VAL A 224 -25.49 -1.29 -48.16
N ASP A 225 -26.19 -2.36 -47.75
CA ASP A 225 -26.99 -3.17 -48.67
C ASP A 225 -28.12 -2.37 -49.32
N GLN A 226 -28.79 -1.51 -48.55
CA GLN A 226 -29.86 -0.65 -49.05
C GLN A 226 -29.33 0.40 -50.03
N LEU A 227 -28.21 1.07 -49.71
CA LEU A 227 -27.58 2.02 -50.62
C LEU A 227 -27.13 1.37 -51.93
N ASN A 228 -26.58 0.15 -51.86
CA ASN A 228 -26.12 -0.58 -53.04
C ASN A 228 -27.28 -0.95 -53.97
N SER A 229 -28.40 -1.38 -53.38
CA SER A 229 -29.65 -1.66 -54.10
C SER A 229 -30.21 -0.39 -54.75
N PHE A 230 -30.22 0.73 -54.02
CA PHE A 230 -30.70 2.00 -54.52
C PHE A 230 -29.83 2.53 -55.68
N ALA A 231 -28.51 2.49 -55.56
CA ALA A 231 -27.59 2.90 -56.62
C ALA A 231 -27.77 2.08 -57.92
N SER A 232 -28.01 0.78 -57.76
CA SER A 232 -28.32 -0.13 -58.87
C SER A 232 -29.64 0.26 -59.56
N GLU A 233 -30.67 0.58 -58.78
CA GLU A 233 -31.98 0.97 -59.29
C GLU A 233 -31.96 2.32 -60.01
N VAL A 234 -31.25 3.32 -59.47
CA VAL A 234 -31.04 4.61 -60.15
C VAL A 234 -30.33 4.42 -61.48
N THR A 235 -29.30 3.56 -61.51
CA THR A 235 -28.58 3.25 -62.76
C THR A 235 -29.49 2.58 -63.78
N ARG A 236 -30.40 1.69 -63.34
CA ARG A 236 -31.40 1.05 -64.19
C ARG A 236 -32.38 2.08 -64.77
N VAL A 237 -33.00 2.89 -63.93
CA VAL A 237 -33.97 3.92 -64.35
C VAL A 237 -33.33 4.95 -65.27
N ALA A 238 -32.10 5.39 -64.98
CA ALA A 238 -31.38 6.34 -65.84
C ALA A 238 -31.15 5.79 -67.26
N ARG A 239 -30.94 4.47 -67.40
CA ARG A 239 -30.84 3.83 -68.72
C ARG A 239 -32.18 3.75 -69.43
N GLU A 240 -33.26 3.47 -68.70
CA GLU A 240 -34.61 3.35 -69.27
C GLU A 240 -35.22 4.69 -69.71
N VAL A 241 -34.94 5.78 -68.98
CA VAL A 241 -35.44 7.13 -69.32
C VAL A 241 -34.56 7.81 -70.38
N GLY A 242 -33.30 7.37 -70.52
CA GLY A 242 -32.35 7.90 -71.51
C GLY A 242 -32.49 7.31 -72.93
N THR A 243 -33.37 6.33 -73.12
CA THR A 243 -33.71 5.72 -74.42
C THR A 243 -35.09 6.15 -74.89
#